data_AF-A0A9D2QA05-F1
#
_entry.id   AF-A0A9D2QA05-F1
#
_cell.length_a   1.000
_cell.length_b   1.000
_cell.length_c   1.000
_cell.angle_alpha   90.00
_cell.angle_beta   90.00
_cell.angle_gamma   90.00
#
_symmetry.space_group_name_H-M   'P 1'
#
loop_
_entity.id
_entity.type
_entity.pdbx_description
1 polymer ?
#
loop_
_entity_poly.entity_id
_entity_poly.type
_entity_poly.pdbx_seq_one_letter_code
_entity_poly.pdbx_strand_id
1 'polypeptide(L)'
;METYEKNKKLKDYEAVMGLITRANWEQMEEEKKMCDALKELFEEELKEADEKGMEKGMELAKRIFTLSAQGISAESIAKECNVTMEQVKKLLA
;
A
#
# COMPACT_ATOMS: atom_id res chain seq x y z
N MET A 1 -10.15 6.06 -17.98
CA MET A 1 -8.73 5.61 -17.95
C MET A 1 -8.47 4.40 -18.85
N GLU A 2 -9.34 3.39 -18.93
CA GLU A 2 -9.06 2.19 -19.76
C GLU A 2 -8.73 2.48 -21.23
N THR A 3 -9.44 3.40 -21.88
CA THR A 3 -9.20 3.78 -23.28
C THR A 3 -7.86 4.51 -23.46
N TYR A 4 -7.49 5.32 -22.47
CA TYR A 4 -6.19 6.00 -22.42
C TYR A 4 -5.07 4.98 -22.28
N GLU A 5 -5.18 4.04 -21.34
CA GLU A 5 -4.17 3.01 -21.10
C GLU A 5 -3.91 2.12 -22.32
N LYS A 6 -4.97 1.77 -23.07
CA LYS A 6 -4.88 0.98 -24.30
C LYS A 6 -4.16 1.73 -25.43
N ASN A 7 -4.33 3.06 -25.51
CA ASN A 7 -3.89 3.87 -26.64
C ASN A 7 -2.68 4.77 -26.34
N LYS A 8 -2.18 4.81 -25.10
CA LYS A 8 -1.10 5.72 -24.66
C LYS A 8 0.21 5.63 -25.45
N LYS A 9 0.44 4.52 -26.17
CA LYS A 9 1.63 4.28 -26.98
C LYS A 9 1.48 4.75 -28.44
N LEU A 10 0.29 5.18 -28.85
CA LEU A 10 0.07 5.72 -30.18
C LEU A 10 0.65 7.15 -30.24
N LYS A 11 1.43 7.43 -31.28
CA LYS A 11 2.14 8.72 -31.44
C LYS A 11 1.22 9.93 -31.37
N ASP A 12 0.04 9.83 -31.96
CA ASP A 12 -0.93 10.95 -31.97
C ASP A 12 -1.55 11.17 -30.58
N TYR A 13 -1.78 10.08 -29.82
CA TYR A 13 -2.23 10.17 -28.43
C TYR A 13 -1.15 10.80 -27.54
N GLU A 14 0.11 10.38 -27.69
CA GLU A 14 1.23 10.98 -26.97
C GLU A 14 1.38 12.47 -27.30
N ALA A 15 1.24 12.86 -28.58
CA ALA A 15 1.29 14.25 -29.01
C ALA A 15 0.15 15.09 -28.42
N VAL A 16 -1.09 14.58 -28.43
CA VAL A 16 -2.26 15.26 -27.83
C VAL A 16 -2.09 15.39 -26.33
N MET A 17 -1.64 14.34 -25.63
CA MET A 17 -1.37 14.39 -24.20
C MET A 17 -0.28 15.41 -23.87
N GLY A 18 0.81 15.44 -24.65
CA GLY A 18 1.87 16.45 -24.49
C GLY A 18 1.40 17.88 -24.77
N LEU A 19 0.40 18.09 -25.63
CA LEU A 19 -0.25 19.40 -25.81
C LEU A 19 -1.09 19.77 -24.59
N ILE A 20 -1.91 18.84 -24.09
CA ILE A 20 -2.76 19.04 -22.90
C ILE A 20 -1.91 19.34 -21.67
N THR A 21 -0.87 18.54 -21.41
CA THR A 21 0.06 18.74 -20.29
C THR A 21 0.78 20.09 -20.38
N ARG A 22 1.19 20.52 -21.58
CA ARG A 22 1.81 21.85 -21.75
C ARG A 22 0.81 22.98 -21.55
N ALA A 23 -0.42 22.83 -22.02
CA ALA A 23 -1.47 23.83 -21.82
C ALA A 23 -1.85 24.00 -20.34
N ASN A 24 -1.78 22.92 -19.56
CA ASN A 24 -2.12 22.89 -18.14
C ASN A 24 -0.90 22.85 -17.20
N TRP A 25 0.29 23.23 -17.69
CA TRP A 25 1.55 23.02 -16.96
C TRP A 25 1.56 23.67 -15.58
N GLU A 26 1.14 24.93 -15.49
CA GLU A 26 1.10 25.68 -14.22
C GLU A 26 0.17 25.01 -13.20
N GLN A 27 -1.03 24.60 -13.62
CA GLN A 27 -2.01 23.92 -12.76
C GLN A 27 -1.47 22.57 -12.25
N MET A 28 -0.77 21.81 -13.11
CA MET A 28 -0.14 20.55 -12.71
C MET A 28 1.02 20.77 -11.74
N GLU A 29 1.78 21.86 -11.89
CA GLU A 29 2.85 22.20 -10.96
C GLU A 29 2.30 22.61 -9.59
N GLU A 30 1.21 23.38 -9.55
CA GLU A 30 0.51 23.73 -8.31
C GLU A 30 -0.07 22.49 -7.61
N GLU A 31 -0.74 21.60 -8.35
CA GLU A 31 -1.26 20.34 -7.83
C GLU A 31 -0.13 19.48 -7.25
N LYS A 32 1.01 19.39 -7.96
CA LYS A 32 2.18 18.67 -7.47
C LYS A 32 2.73 19.26 -6.17
N LYS A 33 2.89 20.59 -6.09
CA LYS A 33 3.35 21.27 -4.87
C LYS A 33 2.42 21.03 -3.70
N MET A 34 1.11 21.02 -3.94
CA MET A 34 0.11 20.71 -2.92
C MET A 34 0.22 19.26 -2.44
N CYS A 35 0.38 18.30 -3.36
CA CYS A 35 0.62 16.90 -3.01
C CYS A 35 1.91 16.71 -2.20
N ASP A 36 2.99 17.38 -2.60
CA ASP A 36 4.27 17.33 -1.89
C ASP A 36 4.13 17.94 -0.48
N ALA A 37 3.45 19.08 -0.35
CA ALA A 37 3.17 19.70 0.95
C ALA A 37 2.27 18.84 1.84
N LEU A 38 1.27 18.15 1.29
CA LEU A 38 0.46 17.20 2.04
C LEU A 38 1.29 16.00 2.52
N LYS A 39 2.21 15.51 1.69
CA LYS A 39 3.10 14.42 2.08
C LYS A 39 4.06 14.84 3.21
N GLU A 40 4.62 16.04 3.13
CA GLU A 40 5.45 16.61 4.18
C GLU A 40 4.63 16.84 5.46
N LEU A 41 3.40 17.35 5.34
CA LEU A 41 2.50 17.58 6.47
C LEU A 41 2.19 16.30 7.25
N PHE A 42 2.13 15.15 6.58
CA PHE A 42 1.81 13.86 7.19
C PHE A 42 3.03 12.94 7.34
N GLU A 43 4.26 13.42 7.11
CA GLU A 43 5.45 12.56 7.10
C GLU A 43 5.67 11.89 8.47
N GLU A 44 5.49 12.64 9.55
CA GLU A 44 5.64 12.13 10.91
C GLU A 44 4.54 11.12 11.28
N GLU A 45 3.27 11.43 10.99
CA GLU A 45 2.16 10.51 11.27
C GLU A 45 2.23 9.23 10.44
N LEU A 46 2.67 9.31 9.18
CA LEU A 46 2.90 8.13 8.36
C LEU A 46 4.01 7.27 8.93
N LYS A 47 5.11 7.88 9.37
CA LYS A 47 6.21 7.16 10.00
C LYS A 47 5.78 6.49 11.32
N GLU A 48 5.05 7.21 12.17
CA GLU A 48 4.53 6.66 13.41
C GLU A 48 3.52 5.52 13.15
N ALA A 49 2.67 5.66 12.14
CA ALA A 49 1.75 4.60 11.73
C ALA A 49 2.48 3.34 11.24
N ASP A 50 3.55 3.51 10.47
CA ASP A 50 4.40 2.41 10.00
C ASP A 50 5.10 1.71 11.16
N GLU A 51 5.68 2.46 12.10
CA GLU A 51 6.34 1.91 13.30
C GLU A 51 5.33 1.11 14.15
N LYS A 52 4.15 1.68 14.43
CA LYS A 52 3.06 0.98 15.15
C LYS A 52 2.57 -0.24 14.39
N GLY A 53 2.50 -0.17 13.07
CA GLY A 53 2.13 -1.29 12.21
C GLY A 53 3.12 -2.44 12.30
N MET A 54 4.42 -2.12 12.30
CA MET A 54 5.50 -3.09 12.44
C MET A 54 5.49 -3.77 13.81
N GLU A 55 5.33 -2.99 14.89
CA GLU A 55 5.24 -3.51 16.26
C GLU A 55 4.05 -4.48 16.40
N LYS A 56 2.85 -4.08 15.97
CA LYS A 56 1.66 -4.94 15.97
C LYS A 56 1.87 -6.21 15.14
N GLY A 57 2.54 -6.09 14.00
CA GLY A 57 2.88 -7.23 13.15
C GLY A 57 3.80 -8.23 13.84
N MET A 58 4.83 -7.73 14.55
CA MET A 58 5.76 -8.57 15.32
C MET A 58 5.06 -9.28 16.49
N GLU A 59 4.20 -8.58 17.24
CA GLU A 59 3.42 -9.17 18.33
C GLU A 59 2.49 -10.27 17.82
N LEU A 60 1.81 -10.01 16.71
CA LEU A 60 0.92 -10.99 16.06
C LEU A 60 1.68 -12.24 15.63
N ALA A 61 2.83 -12.07 14.96
CA ALA A 61 3.68 -13.19 14.55
C ALA A 61 4.16 -14.00 15.76
N LYS A 62 4.65 -13.34 16.81
CA LYS A 62 5.06 -14.00 18.06
C LYS A 62 3.95 -14.83 18.68
N ARG A 63 2.72 -14.30 18.68
CA ARG A 63 1.53 -15.03 19.17
C ARG A 63 1.24 -16.26 18.31
N ILE A 64 1.24 -16.11 16.98
CA ILE A 64 1.02 -17.22 16.03
C ILE A 64 2.05 -18.34 16.24
N PHE A 65 3.34 -18.01 16.36
CA PHE A 65 4.39 -19.00 16.62
C PHE A 65 4.23 -19.68 17.98
N THR A 66 3.86 -18.93 19.03
CA THR A 66 3.60 -19.50 20.35
C THR A 66 2.46 -20.51 20.32
N LEU A 67 1.33 -20.16 19.70
CA LEU A 67 0.17 -21.04 19.58
C LEU A 67 0.48 -22.28 18.72
N SER A 68 1.25 -22.09 17.65
CA SER A 68 1.70 -23.21 16.81
C SER A 68 2.63 -24.16 17.56
N ALA A 69 3.57 -23.64 18.36
CA ALA A 69 4.46 -24.45 19.20
C ALA A 69 3.69 -25.23 20.30
N GLN A 70 2.53 -24.74 20.73
CA GLN A 70 1.61 -25.44 21.63
C GLN A 70 0.79 -26.55 20.93
N GLY A 71 0.97 -26.74 19.63
CA GLY A 71 0.28 -27.77 18.84
C GLY A 71 -1.14 -27.39 18.41
N ILE A 72 -1.51 -26.11 18.49
CA ILE A 72 -2.83 -25.63 18.06
C ILE A 72 -2.91 -25.66 16.53
N SER A 73 -4.05 -26.08 15.98
CA SER A 73 -4.24 -26.17 14.52
C SER A 73 -4.28 -24.79 13.87
N ALA A 74 -3.86 -24.72 12.61
CA ALA A 74 -3.88 -23.47 11.85
C ALA A 74 -5.28 -22.88 11.69
N GLU A 75 -6.36 -23.69 11.66
CA GLU A 75 -7.74 -23.15 11.68
C GLU A 75 -8.03 -22.36 12.96
N SER A 76 -7.64 -22.92 14.11
CA SER A 76 -7.93 -22.33 15.42
C SER A 76 -7.10 -21.07 15.65
N ILE A 77 -5.82 -21.08 15.23
CA ILE A 77 -4.95 -19.90 15.28
C ILE A 77 -5.51 -18.79 14.39
N ALA A 78 -5.97 -19.10 13.18
CA ALA A 78 -6.55 -18.11 12.28
C ALA A 78 -7.77 -17.40 12.91
N LYS A 79 -8.65 -18.18 13.56
CA LYS A 79 -9.81 -17.64 14.30
C LYS A 79 -9.40 -16.79 15.49
N GLU A 80 -8.45 -17.25 16.30
CA GLU A 80 -8.02 -16.56 17.53
C GLU A 80 -7.25 -15.27 17.25
N CYS A 81 -6.36 -15.29 16.25
CA CYS A 81 -5.56 -14.15 15.83
C CYS A 81 -6.29 -13.22 14.84
N ASN A 82 -7.55 -13.54 14.49
CA ASN A 82 -8.37 -12.81 13.52
C ASN A 82 -7.64 -12.55 12.18
N VAL A 83 -7.00 -13.58 11.66
CA VAL A 83 -6.26 -13.59 10.39
C VAL A 83 -6.74 -14.73 9.50
N THR A 84 -6.41 -14.68 8.22
CA THR A 84 -6.74 -15.78 7.32
C THR A 84 -5.84 -16.99 7.57
N MET A 85 -6.34 -18.19 7.28
CA MET A 85 -5.52 -19.41 7.33
C MET A 85 -4.31 -19.31 6.39
N GLU A 86 -4.45 -18.63 5.25
CA GLU A 86 -3.34 -18.40 4.32
C GLU A 86 -2.23 -17.56 4.95
N GLN A 87 -2.58 -16.50 5.69
CA GLN A 87 -1.61 -15.69 6.44
C GLN A 87 -0.88 -16.52 7.51
N VAL A 88 -1.60 -17.37 8.24
CA VAL A 88 -1.00 -18.29 9.23
C VAL A 88 -0.03 -19.26 8.54
N LYS A 89 -0.45 -19.89 7.44
CA LYS A 89 0.39 -20.80 6.66
C LYS A 89 1.64 -20.11 6.11
N LYS A 90 1.50 -18.86 5.63
CA LYS A 90 2.63 -18.07 5.12
C LYS A 90 3.64 -17.72 6.21
N LEU A 91 3.20 -17.53 7.45
CA LEU A 91 4.08 -17.26 8.60
C LEU A 91 4.73 -18.52 9.17
N LEU A 92 4.07 -19.68 9.06
CA LEU A 92 4.56 -20.95 9.60
C LEU A 92 5.32 -21.82 8.57
N ALA A 93 5.38 -21.40 7.30
CA ALA A 93 6.12 -22.06 6.23
C ALA A 93 7.63 -21.79 6.34
#